data_AF-A0A8T7CXV9-F1
#
_entry.id   AF-A0A8T7CXV9-F1
#
_cell.length_a   1.000
_cell.length_b   1.000
_cell.length_c   1.000
_cell.angle_alpha   90.00
_cell.angle_beta   90.00
_cell.angle_gamma   90.00
#
_symmetry.space_group_name_H-M   'P 1'
#
loop_
_entity.id
_entity.type
_entity.pdbx_description
1 polymer ?
#
loop_
_entity_poly.entity_id
_entity_poly.type
_entity_poly.pdbx_seq_one_letter_code
_entity_poly.pdbx_strand_id
1 'polypeptide(L)'
;MKKTIIALVSLCSVPFMASSALAESKLDPSLPTYARTSGVSGNLSSVGSDTLANLMTLWAEEFKRVYPNVNVQIQAAGSSTA
;
A
#
# COMPACT_ATOMS: atom_id res chain seq x y z
N MET A 1 50.08 -40.95 20.78
CA MET A 1 50.77 -40.43 19.58
C MET A 1 50.18 -41.09 18.33
N LYS A 2 50.03 -40.33 17.23
CA LYS A 2 49.43 -40.66 15.90
C LYS A 2 47.97 -40.15 15.79
N LYS A 3 47.75 -38.88 15.40
CA LYS A 3 47.76 -38.29 14.04
C LYS A 3 46.36 -38.36 13.37
N THR A 4 45.66 -37.23 13.46
CA THR A 4 44.85 -36.52 12.43
C THR A 4 44.03 -37.34 11.43
N ILE A 5 42.69 -37.16 11.43
CA ILE A 5 41.89 -36.93 10.21
C ILE A 5 40.77 -35.92 10.54
N ILE A 6 40.81 -34.82 9.79
CA ILE A 6 39.82 -33.74 9.68
C ILE A 6 38.83 -34.16 8.58
N ALA A 7 37.55 -33.78 8.75
CA ALA A 7 36.67 -33.16 7.73
C ALA A 7 35.24 -33.71 7.78
N LEU A 8 34.26 -32.83 8.00
CA LEU A 8 33.36 -32.39 6.93
C LEU A 8 32.47 -31.22 7.42
N VAL A 9 32.78 -30.03 6.92
CA VAL A 9 31.83 -28.99 6.48
C VAL A 9 30.64 -28.71 7.41
N SER A 10 30.88 -27.89 8.44
CA SER A 10 29.83 -27.04 9.00
C SER A 10 29.59 -25.91 7.99
N LEU A 11 28.60 -26.10 7.11
CA LEU A 11 28.13 -25.09 6.17
C LEU A 11 27.57 -23.92 6.98
N CYS A 12 28.34 -22.83 7.12
CA CYS A 12 27.82 -21.56 7.64
C CYS A 12 26.76 -21.04 6.66
N SER A 13 25.50 -21.35 6.93
CA SER A 13 24.35 -20.71 6.28
C SER A 13 24.31 -19.27 6.76
N VAL A 14 24.92 -18.35 6.00
CA VAL A 14 24.69 -16.91 6.21
C VAL A 14 23.26 -16.64 5.75
N PRO A 15 22.31 -16.25 6.63
CA PRO A 15 21.01 -15.81 6.16
C PRO A 15 21.25 -14.56 5.30
N PHE A 16 20.91 -14.65 4.02
CA PHE A 16 20.81 -13.51 3.14
C PHE A 16 19.68 -12.63 3.69
N MET A 17 20.04 -11.65 4.53
CA MET A 17 19.11 -10.62 4.97
C MET A 17 18.80 -9.75 3.75
N ALA A 18 17.68 -10.05 3.09
CA ALA A 18 17.11 -9.17 2.09
C ALA A 18 16.71 -7.87 2.80
N SER A 19 17.60 -6.88 2.76
CA SER A 19 17.29 -5.53 3.18
C SER A 19 16.20 -5.02 2.25
N SER A 20 14.94 -5.06 2.71
CA SER A 20 13.85 -4.37 2.04
C SER A 20 14.21 -2.89 2.00
N ALA A 21 14.62 -2.40 0.84
CA ALA A 21 14.78 -0.97 0.62
C ALA A 21 13.40 -0.34 0.81
N LEU A 22 13.17 0.27 1.97
CA LEU A 22 12.02 1.13 2.19
C LEU A 22 12.28 2.36 1.33
N ALA A 23 11.71 2.39 0.13
CA ALA A 23 11.58 3.62 -0.62
C ALA A 23 10.64 4.53 0.19
N GLU A 24 11.22 5.37 1.03
CA GLU A 24 10.47 6.37 1.77
C GLU A 24 9.95 7.39 0.75
N SER A 25 8.65 7.33 0.47
CA SER A 25 7.98 8.43 -0.22
C SER A 25 8.18 9.64 0.68
N LYS A 26 8.97 10.60 0.21
CA LYS A 26 9.24 11.84 0.93
C LYS A 26 7.96 12.68 0.93
N LEU A 27 7.02 12.31 1.79
CA LEU A 27 5.79 13.05 2.03
C LEU A 27 6.16 14.37 2.71
N ASP A 28 5.37 15.40 2.44
CA ASP A 28 5.46 16.64 3.19
C ASP A 28 5.14 16.35 4.68
N PRO A 29 6.06 16.62 5.62
CA PRO A 29 5.83 16.37 7.04
C PRO A 29 4.65 17.13 7.63
N SER A 30 4.16 18.18 6.96
CA SER A 30 2.98 18.93 7.38
C SER A 30 1.66 18.27 6.99
N LEU A 31 1.67 17.19 6.18
CA LEU A 31 0.46 16.46 5.84
C LEU A 31 -0.12 15.77 7.09
N PRO A 32 -1.40 16.00 7.42
CA PRO A 32 -2.01 15.38 8.58
C PRO A 32 -2.27 13.90 8.33
N THR A 33 -2.16 13.10 9.40
CA THR A 33 -2.68 11.73 9.39
C THR A 33 -4.20 11.75 9.32
N TYR A 34 -4.78 10.94 8.44
CA TYR A 34 -6.24 10.83 8.34
C TYR A 34 -6.84 10.23 9.61
N ALA A 35 -7.79 10.94 10.22
CA ALA A 35 -8.53 10.49 11.39
C ALA A 35 -9.96 10.08 10.99
N ARG A 36 -10.37 8.88 11.41
CA ARG A 36 -11.72 8.37 11.16
C ARG A 36 -12.76 9.14 11.99
N THR A 37 -13.88 9.47 11.38
CA THR A 37 -15.04 10.09 12.06
C THR A 37 -16.24 9.14 12.09
N SER A 38 -17.01 9.13 13.17
CA SER A 38 -18.20 8.28 13.28
C SER A 38 -19.35 8.75 12.37
N GLY A 39 -20.22 7.81 11.96
CA GLY A 39 -21.48 8.12 11.27
C GLY A 39 -21.39 8.29 9.75
N VAL A 40 -20.22 8.04 9.14
CA VAL A 40 -20.06 8.10 7.69
C VAL A 40 -20.60 6.82 7.05
N SER A 41 -21.61 6.96 6.18
CA SER A 41 -22.26 5.88 5.43
C SER A 41 -22.99 6.45 4.20
N GLY A 42 -23.41 5.59 3.28
CA GLY A 42 -24.23 5.97 2.12
C GLY A 42 -23.57 5.63 0.78
N ASN A 43 -23.82 6.44 -0.24
CA ASN A 43 -23.31 6.24 -1.59
C ASN A 43 -22.43 7.41 -2.01
N LEU A 44 -21.25 7.12 -2.55
CA LEU A 44 -20.33 8.10 -3.13
C LEU A 44 -20.17 7.78 -4.62
N SER A 45 -20.51 8.73 -5.49
CA SER A 45 -20.29 8.61 -6.94
C SER A 45 -19.24 9.62 -7.39
N SER A 46 -18.27 9.17 -8.18
CA SER A 46 -17.25 10.02 -8.79
C SER A 46 -17.29 9.83 -10.31
N VAL A 47 -17.50 10.91 -11.04
CA VAL A 47 -17.45 10.94 -12.51
C VAL A 47 -16.39 11.96 -12.92
N GLY A 48 -15.48 11.61 -13.83
CA GLY A 48 -14.52 12.59 -14.34
C GLY A 48 -13.29 12.01 -15.02
N SER A 49 -12.12 12.52 -14.62
CA SER A 49 -10.89 12.40 -15.39
C SER A 49 -10.32 10.99 -15.46
N ASP A 50 -10.05 10.53 -16.69
CA ASP A 50 -9.33 9.29 -16.95
C ASP A 50 -7.91 9.30 -16.33
N THR A 51 -7.25 10.46 -16.30
CA THR A 51 -5.91 10.59 -15.68
C THR A 51 -5.91 10.32 -14.18
N LEU A 52 -7.07 10.47 -13.52
CA LEU A 52 -7.23 10.24 -12.08
C LEU A 52 -7.89 8.89 -11.77
N ALA A 53 -8.23 8.07 -12.78
CA ALA A 53 -9.00 6.84 -12.61
C ALA A 53 -8.37 5.89 -11.57
N ASN A 54 -7.08 5.62 -11.70
CA ASN A 54 -6.36 4.73 -10.79
C ASN A 54 -6.27 5.32 -9.37
N LEU A 55 -6.00 6.62 -9.25
CA LEU A 55 -5.89 7.30 -7.97
C LEU A 55 -7.23 7.29 -7.22
N MET A 56 -8.33 7.60 -7.90
CA MET A 56 -9.67 7.54 -7.32
C MET A 56 -10.05 6.12 -6.91
N THR A 57 -9.64 5.11 -7.68
CA THR A 57 -9.87 3.70 -7.35
C THR A 57 -9.15 3.32 -6.06
N LEU A 58 -7.85 3.62 -5.94
CA LEU A 58 -7.06 3.33 -4.74
C LEU A 58 -7.59 4.07 -3.51
N TRP A 59 -7.99 5.33 -3.65
CA TRP A 59 -8.59 6.08 -2.57
C TRP A 59 -9.95 5.52 -2.16
N ALA A 60 -10.78 5.09 -3.11
CA ALA A 60 -12.07 4.48 -2.82
C ALA A 60 -11.93 3.14 -2.09
N GLU A 61 -10.97 2.31 -2.48
CA GLU A 61 -10.68 1.04 -1.80
C GLU A 61 -10.31 1.27 -0.33
N GLU A 62 -9.40 2.22 -0.07
CA GLU A 62 -8.99 2.52 1.30
C GLU A 62 -10.11 3.20 2.08
N PHE A 63 -10.86 4.10 1.45
CA PHE A 63 -12.01 4.74 2.08
C PHE A 63 -13.09 3.72 2.46
N LYS A 64 -13.35 2.70 1.62
CA LYS A 64 -14.26 1.58 1.92
C LYS A 64 -13.75 0.74 3.09
N ARG A 65 -12.44 0.52 3.20
CA ARG A 65 -11.82 -0.17 4.33
C ARG A 65 -12.06 0.58 5.64
N VAL A 66 -11.90 1.91 5.63
CA VAL A 66 -12.15 2.78 6.79
C VAL A 66 -13.66 2.92 7.08
N TYR A 67 -14.49 2.95 6.05
CA TYR A 67 -15.95 3.09 6.13
C TYR A 67 -16.68 2.00 5.35
N PRO A 68 -16.88 0.81 5.94
CA PRO A 68 -17.53 -0.32 5.26
C PRO A 68 -18.96 -0.04 4.79
N ASN A 69 -19.64 0.92 5.41
CA ASN A 69 -21.01 1.31 5.11
C ASN A 69 -21.14 2.33 3.96
N VAL A 70 -20.03 2.72 3.31
CA VAL A 70 -20.06 3.58 2.11
C VAL A 70 -19.98 2.71 0.87
N ASN A 71 -20.82 2.94 -0.12
CA ASN A 71 -20.75 2.30 -1.44
C ASN A 71 -20.19 3.29 -2.45
N VAL A 72 -19.05 2.99 -3.05
CA VAL A 72 -18.36 3.88 -3.99
C VAL A 72 -18.56 3.40 -5.43
N GLN A 73 -18.86 4.33 -6.33
CA GLN A 73 -18.96 4.13 -7.78
C GLN A 73 -18.05 5.13 -8.48
N ILE A 74 -17.27 4.68 -9.47
CA ILE A 74 -16.32 5.53 -10.19
C ILE A 74 -16.55 5.36 -11.70
N GLN A 75 -16.62 6.49 -12.40
CA GLN A 75 -16.63 6.56 -13.86
C GLN A 75 -15.56 7.57 -14.29
N ALA A 76 -14.59 7.14 -15.07
CA ALA A 76 -13.46 7.98 -15.46
C ALA A 76 -13.37 8.11 -16.99
N ALA A 77 -14.44 8.56 -17.64
CA ALA A 77 -14.52 8.65 -19.09
C ALA A 77 -13.81 9.90 -19.68
N GLY A 78 -13.35 10.82 -18.82
CA GLY A 78 -12.65 12.05 -19.21
C GLY A 78 -13.13 13.26 -18.41
N SER A 79 -12.26 14.26 -18.25
CA SER A 79 -12.54 15.41 -17.36
C SER A 79 -13.80 16.19 -17.72
N SER A 80 -14.21 16.19 -19.00
CA SER A 80 -15.43 16.86 -19.48
C SER A 80 -16.73 16.12 -19.14
N THR A 81 -16.65 14.96 -18.50
CA THR A 81 -17.82 14.17 -18.05
C THR A 81 -18.18 14.42 -16.58
N ALA A 82 -17.34 15.18 -15.87
CA ALA A 82 -17.56 15.60 -14.49
C ALA A 82 -18.67 16.66 -14.37
#